data_AF-A0A7C5W5N2-F1
#
_entry.id   AF-A0A7C5W5N2-F1
#
_cell.length_a   1.000
_cell.length_b   1.000
_cell.length_c   1.000
_cell.angle_alpha   90.00
_cell.angle_beta   90.00
_cell.angle_gamma   90.00
#
_symmetry.space_group_name_H-M   'P 1'
#
loop_
_entity.id
_entity.type
_entity.pdbx_description
1 polymer ?
#
loop_
_entity_poly.entity_id
_entity_poly.type
_entity_poly.pdbx_seq_one_letter_code
_entity_poly.pdbx_strand_id
1 'polypeptide(L)'
;MRNKINDEQRYYILLDEIQEVKGWEKTVNALTVDFNTDVYITGSNSKLLSSELATFLAGRYVQIHVYTLSFAEFLHFTHQRNPEFNMSTVGAFGKFLQLGGFPVLHTLDYSVDIAWKIVFDIYSSAILRDTVQRQKIRDVELLERVVKFVFDNIGSSFSAKNVADYFKSQQRKIDLNTVYNYLHALESAFIIYRTPRYDIKGRVILKTFEKYFVGEHSLIYALMGYRGRMISGLLENIVMLELRRRGYKVFAGKFDDREIDFVAEMKDEKIYVQVCYLMTEQNTIDRELGPLLSVRDNHPKYVVTMDEAWNDNIEGIRVLHIADFLLMEKF
;
A
#
# COMPACT_ATOMS: atom_id res chain seq x y z
N MET A 1 37.40 2.69 -1.34
CA MET A 1 36.78 1.78 -2.34
C MET A 1 37.66 1.58 -3.57
N ARG A 2 38.15 2.63 -4.25
CA ARG A 2 38.97 2.50 -5.48
C ARG A 2 40.09 1.46 -5.40
N ASN A 3 40.90 1.47 -4.33
CA ASN A 3 42.00 0.51 -4.18
C ASN A 3 41.56 -0.96 -4.00
N LYS A 4 40.26 -1.22 -3.79
CA LYS A 4 39.67 -2.57 -3.70
C LYS A 4 39.01 -3.04 -5.00
N ILE A 5 38.83 -2.15 -5.98
CA ILE A 5 38.36 -2.47 -7.33
C ILE A 5 39.60 -2.46 -8.21
N ASN A 6 40.30 -3.59 -8.28
CA ASN A 6 41.68 -3.67 -8.76
C ASN A 6 41.87 -4.67 -9.91
N ASP A 7 40.78 -5.25 -10.40
CA ASP A 7 40.75 -6.15 -11.55
C ASP A 7 39.53 -5.85 -12.43
N GLU A 8 39.34 -6.65 -13.48
CA GLU A 8 38.25 -6.50 -14.45
C GLU A 8 36.95 -7.22 -14.03
N GLN A 9 36.91 -7.87 -12.86
CA GLN A 9 35.72 -8.57 -12.39
C GLN A 9 34.58 -7.59 -12.10
N ARG A 10 33.35 -8.11 -12.06
CA ARG A 10 32.19 -7.33 -11.66
C ARG A 10 32.11 -7.26 -10.14
N TYR A 11 31.98 -6.05 -9.60
CA TYR A 11 31.83 -5.80 -8.17
C TYR A 11 30.40 -5.40 -7.82
N TYR A 12 29.83 -6.02 -6.80
CA TYR A 12 28.52 -5.64 -6.26
C TYR A 12 28.70 -4.66 -5.11
N ILE A 13 28.06 -3.50 -5.19
CA ILE A 13 28.12 -2.47 -4.15
C ILE A 13 26.73 -2.29 -3.59
N LEU A 14 26.55 -2.65 -2.32
CA LEU A 14 25.29 -2.51 -1.59
C LEU A 14 25.44 -1.36 -0.59
N LEU A 15 24.66 -0.32 -0.79
CA LEU A 15 24.66 0.89 0.04
C LEU A 15 23.32 1.01 0.75
N ASP A 16 23.36 0.86 2.07
CA ASP A 16 22.16 0.91 2.90
C ASP A 16 21.87 2.34 3.38
N GLU A 17 20.59 2.71 3.47
CA GLU A 17 20.09 4.00 3.95
C GLU A 17 20.83 5.22 3.34
N ILE A 18 20.94 5.22 2.01
CA ILE A 18 21.81 6.17 1.29
C ILE A 18 21.42 7.65 1.50
N GLN A 19 20.17 7.93 1.89
CA GLN A 19 19.69 9.26 2.29
C GLN A 19 20.47 9.90 3.45
N GLU A 20 21.10 9.09 4.32
CA GLU A 20 21.83 9.60 5.47
C GLU A 20 23.23 10.10 5.09
N VAL A 21 23.69 9.81 3.87
CA VAL A 21 25.04 10.16 3.38
C VAL A 21 24.98 11.43 2.55
N LYS A 22 25.72 12.48 2.91
CA LYS A 22 25.76 13.72 2.11
C LYS A 22 26.57 13.55 0.82
N GLY A 23 26.05 14.06 -0.30
CA GLY A 23 26.77 14.07 -1.59
C GLY A 23 26.97 12.67 -2.20
N TRP A 24 26.13 11.74 -1.80
CA TRP A 24 26.18 10.33 -2.16
C TRP A 24 25.96 10.12 -3.68
N GLU A 25 25.22 11.02 -4.33
CA GLU A 25 24.81 10.95 -5.74
C GLU A 25 26.02 10.95 -6.68
N LYS A 26 27.00 11.81 -6.41
CA LYS A 26 28.25 11.89 -7.16
C LYS A 26 29.06 10.61 -7.03
N THR A 27 29.05 10.00 -5.84
CA THR A 27 29.77 8.77 -5.55
C THR A 27 29.14 7.61 -6.31
N VAL A 28 27.81 7.45 -6.24
CA VAL A 28 27.09 6.41 -6.98
C VAL A 28 27.30 6.56 -8.48
N ASN A 29 27.17 7.77 -9.02
CA ASN A 29 27.42 8.01 -10.44
C ASN A 29 28.85 7.62 -10.86
N ALA A 30 29.87 7.99 -10.07
CA ALA A 30 31.26 7.61 -10.34
C ALA A 30 31.47 6.09 -10.25
N LEU A 31 30.87 5.41 -9.26
CA LEU A 31 30.96 3.96 -9.12
C LEU A 31 30.36 3.24 -10.34
N THR A 32 29.20 3.70 -10.82
CA THR A 32 28.50 3.12 -11.96
C THR A 32 29.19 3.40 -13.31
N VAL A 33 29.85 4.55 -13.47
CA VAL A 33 30.46 4.97 -14.74
C VAL A 33 31.93 4.57 -14.86
N ASP A 34 32.71 4.71 -13.79
CA ASP A 34 34.17 4.59 -13.86
C ASP A 34 34.65 3.14 -13.61
N PHE A 35 33.78 2.22 -13.17
CA PHE A 35 34.14 0.87 -12.74
C PHE A 35 33.15 -0.19 -13.25
N ASN A 36 33.58 -1.46 -13.36
CA ASN A 36 32.71 -2.61 -13.63
C ASN A 36 31.92 -2.97 -12.36
N THR A 37 30.93 -2.15 -11.99
CA THR A 37 30.12 -2.36 -10.78
C THR A 37 28.64 -2.52 -11.09
N ASP A 38 27.96 -3.24 -10.21
CA ASP A 38 26.50 -3.26 -10.11
C ASP A 38 26.12 -2.71 -8.73
N VAL A 39 25.39 -1.58 -8.71
CA VAL A 39 25.19 -0.76 -7.52
C VAL A 39 23.74 -0.83 -7.06
N TYR A 40 23.55 -1.30 -5.83
CA TYR A 40 22.25 -1.40 -5.16
C TYR A 40 22.21 -0.38 -4.04
N ILE A 41 21.17 0.45 -4.04
CA ILE A 41 20.92 1.45 -3.01
C ILE A 41 19.59 1.13 -2.33
N THR A 42 19.53 1.26 -1.01
CA THR A 42 18.29 1.21 -0.26
C THR A 42 17.98 2.58 0.34
N GLY A 43 16.70 2.80 0.62
CA GLY A 43 16.28 3.96 1.39
C GLY A 43 14.83 3.84 1.84
N SER A 44 14.59 4.13 3.11
CA SER A 44 13.27 4.19 3.75
C SER A 44 12.41 5.40 3.35
N ASN A 45 12.73 6.14 2.28
CA ASN A 45 12.03 7.35 1.87
C ASN A 45 11.80 7.43 0.36
N SER A 46 10.55 7.65 -0.05
CA SER A 46 10.16 7.75 -1.47
C SER A 46 10.73 8.98 -2.18
N LYS A 47 11.12 10.02 -1.46
CA LYS A 47 11.75 11.23 -2.02
C LYS A 47 13.15 11.00 -2.54
N LEU A 48 13.88 10.04 -1.96
CA LEU A 48 15.25 9.75 -2.38
C LEU A 48 15.31 9.54 -3.90
N LEU A 49 14.39 8.73 -4.43
CA LEU A 49 14.41 8.22 -5.80
C LEU A 49 13.70 9.10 -6.84
N SER A 50 12.89 10.07 -6.44
CA SER A 50 11.90 10.69 -7.32
C SER A 50 12.28 12.05 -7.92
N SER A 51 13.34 12.72 -7.45
CA SER A 51 13.73 14.03 -8.02
C SER A 51 15.24 14.28 -8.08
N GLU A 52 15.96 14.11 -6.97
CA GLU A 52 17.41 14.31 -6.94
C GLU A 52 18.15 13.18 -7.67
N LEU A 53 17.74 11.93 -7.43
CA LEU A 53 18.29 10.72 -8.08
C LEU A 53 18.12 10.69 -9.59
N ALA A 54 16.92 11.03 -10.07
CA ALA A 54 16.60 11.07 -11.49
C ALA A 54 17.53 12.04 -12.24
N THR A 55 17.89 13.14 -11.60
CA THR A 55 18.77 14.17 -12.17
C THR A 55 20.23 13.65 -12.28
N PHE A 56 20.76 13.01 -11.25
CA PHE A 56 22.16 12.55 -11.24
C PHE A 56 22.42 11.26 -12.02
N LEU A 57 21.48 10.32 -11.99
CA LEU A 57 21.64 9.04 -12.69
C LEU A 57 21.08 9.06 -14.11
N ALA A 58 20.35 10.13 -14.50
CA ALA A 58 19.81 10.33 -15.84
C ALA A 58 19.02 9.11 -16.36
N GLY A 59 18.22 8.49 -15.49
CA GLY A 59 17.42 7.31 -15.83
C GLY A 59 18.18 5.97 -15.87
N ARG A 60 19.47 5.93 -15.51
CA ARG A 60 20.27 4.69 -15.42
C ARG A 60 20.06 3.96 -14.09
N TYR A 61 18.81 3.75 -13.71
CA TYR A 61 18.46 3.00 -12.50
C TYR A 61 17.13 2.29 -12.70
N VAL A 62 16.94 1.22 -11.93
CA VAL A 62 15.66 0.53 -11.79
C VAL A 62 15.22 0.71 -10.35
N GLN A 63 14.03 1.29 -10.16
CA GLN A 63 13.43 1.41 -8.84
C GLN A 63 12.61 0.16 -8.53
N ILE A 64 12.89 -0.46 -7.39
CA ILE A 64 12.13 -1.59 -6.86
C ILE A 64 11.46 -1.10 -5.58
N HIS A 65 10.13 -1.11 -5.57
CA HIS A 65 9.37 -0.76 -4.37
C HIS A 65 9.21 -2.02 -3.51
N VAL A 66 9.78 -2.00 -2.30
CA VAL A 66 9.69 -3.11 -1.36
C VAL A 66 8.52 -2.87 -0.41
N TYR A 67 7.53 -3.75 -0.47
CA TYR A 67 6.41 -3.77 0.47
C TYR A 67 6.69 -4.79 1.60
N THR A 68 5.84 -4.80 2.62
CA THR A 68 5.72 -5.94 3.54
C THR A 68 5.33 -7.22 2.77
N LEU A 69 5.36 -8.39 3.41
CA LEU A 69 5.02 -9.65 2.74
C LEU A 69 3.62 -9.58 2.12
N SER A 70 3.51 -10.03 0.87
CA SER A 70 2.23 -10.35 0.25
C SER A 70 1.57 -11.54 0.95
N PHE A 71 0.30 -11.80 0.64
CA PHE A 71 -0.35 -13.01 1.15
C PHE A 71 0.35 -14.29 0.66
N ALA A 72 0.82 -14.32 -0.59
CA ALA A 72 1.59 -15.44 -1.13
C ALA A 72 2.91 -15.64 -0.38
N GLU A 73 3.64 -14.54 -0.10
CA GLU A 73 4.88 -14.58 0.66
C GLU A 73 4.64 -15.00 2.11
N PHE A 74 3.55 -14.55 2.73
CA PHE A 74 3.12 -15.00 4.06
C PHE A 74 2.90 -16.52 4.11
N LEU A 75 2.20 -17.09 3.12
CA LEU A 75 2.01 -18.54 3.02
C LEU A 75 3.35 -19.26 2.87
N HIS A 76 4.25 -18.72 2.03
CA HIS A 76 5.59 -19.27 1.84
C HIS A 76 6.38 -19.31 3.15
N PHE A 77 6.44 -18.20 3.88
CA PHE A 77 7.11 -18.12 5.19
C PHE A 77 6.50 -19.10 6.20
N THR A 78 5.17 -19.20 6.23
CA THR A 78 4.45 -20.10 7.14
C THR A 78 4.76 -21.56 6.85
N HIS A 79 4.74 -21.97 5.57
CA HIS A 79 5.04 -23.34 5.15
C HIS A 79 6.51 -23.71 5.39
N GLN A 80 7.47 -22.79 5.15
CA GLN A 80 8.88 -23.04 5.43
C GLN A 80 9.15 -23.27 6.91
N ARG A 81 8.45 -22.56 7.79
CA ARG A 81 8.60 -22.67 9.24
C ARG A 81 7.92 -23.92 9.81
N ASN A 82 6.76 -24.27 9.25
CA ASN A 82 6.00 -25.44 9.66
C ASN A 82 5.44 -26.15 8.42
N PRO A 83 6.20 -27.08 7.82
CA PRO A 83 5.74 -27.84 6.64
C PRO A 83 4.49 -28.67 6.89
N GLU A 84 4.18 -29.00 8.15
CA GLU A 84 2.96 -29.72 8.53
C GLU A 84 1.77 -28.76 8.78
N PHE A 85 1.94 -27.46 8.55
CA PHE A 85 0.90 -26.47 8.71
C PHE A 85 -0.21 -26.67 7.68
N ASN A 86 -1.23 -27.44 8.08
CA ASN A 86 -2.40 -27.73 7.28
C ASN A 86 -3.55 -26.78 7.65
N MET A 87 -3.55 -25.59 7.03
CA MET A 87 -4.63 -24.61 7.16
C MET A 87 -5.21 -24.33 5.78
N SER A 88 -6.54 -24.23 5.69
CA SER A 88 -7.18 -23.81 4.45
C SER A 88 -6.68 -22.41 4.04
N THR A 89 -6.63 -22.15 2.73
CA THR A 89 -6.24 -20.84 2.19
C THR A 89 -7.06 -19.70 2.81
N VAL A 90 -8.36 -19.93 3.04
CA VAL A 90 -9.27 -18.98 3.72
C VAL A 90 -8.86 -18.74 5.18
N GLY A 91 -8.59 -19.81 5.94
CA GLY A 91 -8.14 -19.69 7.32
C GLY A 91 -6.79 -18.98 7.44
N ALA A 92 -5.88 -19.25 6.51
CA ALA A 92 -4.59 -18.59 6.44
C ALA A 92 -4.74 -17.10 6.11
N PHE A 93 -5.67 -16.74 5.21
CA PHE A 93 -6.00 -15.33 4.95
C PHE A 93 -6.55 -14.64 6.19
N GLY A 94 -7.41 -15.30 6.98
CA GLY A 94 -7.88 -14.76 8.26
C GLY A 94 -6.74 -14.41 9.23
N LYS A 95 -5.69 -15.25 9.29
CA LYS A 95 -4.48 -14.95 10.06
C LYS A 95 -3.67 -13.79 9.46
N PHE A 96 -3.47 -13.79 8.15
CA PHE A 96 -2.78 -12.70 7.44
C PHE A 96 -3.47 -11.35 7.65
N LEU A 97 -4.80 -11.34 7.60
CA LEU A 97 -5.61 -10.16 7.89
C LEU A 97 -5.30 -9.64 9.30
N GLN A 98 -5.26 -10.48 10.33
CA GLN A 98 -5.01 -10.03 11.71
C GLN A 98 -3.56 -9.63 12.00
N LEU A 99 -2.59 -10.36 11.43
CA LEU A 99 -1.17 -10.20 11.73
C LEU A 99 -0.48 -9.18 10.83
N GLY A 100 -0.88 -9.11 9.56
CA GLY A 100 -0.21 -8.27 8.56
C GLY A 100 0.99 -8.92 7.89
N GLY A 101 1.67 -8.11 7.07
CA GLY A 101 2.80 -8.55 6.24
C GLY A 101 4.17 -8.31 6.85
N PHE A 102 4.33 -7.72 8.03
CA PHE A 102 5.67 -7.44 8.58
C PHE A 102 6.48 -8.74 8.73
N PRO A 103 7.64 -8.89 8.06
CA PRO A 103 8.37 -10.17 8.04
C PRO A 103 8.73 -10.70 9.43
N VAL A 104 9.07 -9.80 10.38
CA VAL A 104 9.44 -10.17 11.75
C VAL A 104 8.32 -10.95 12.46
N LEU A 105 7.05 -10.67 12.16
CA LEU A 105 5.90 -11.34 12.78
C LEU A 105 5.80 -12.81 12.39
N HIS A 106 6.45 -13.19 11.29
CA HIS A 106 6.38 -14.54 10.72
C HIS A 106 7.64 -15.36 11.03
N THR A 107 8.53 -14.83 11.88
CA THR A 107 9.72 -15.53 12.34
C THR A 107 9.47 -16.43 13.55
N LEU A 108 8.43 -16.13 14.35
CA LEU A 108 8.03 -16.87 15.56
C LEU A 108 6.50 -16.93 15.67
N ASP A 109 5.98 -17.83 16.52
CA ASP A 109 4.54 -17.92 16.84
C ASP A 109 4.14 -16.89 17.90
N TYR A 110 4.00 -15.63 17.49
CA TYR A 110 3.48 -14.59 18.37
C TYR A 110 1.96 -14.72 18.57
N SER A 111 1.49 -14.42 19.79
CA SER A 111 0.07 -14.12 19.98
C SER A 111 -0.29 -12.82 19.28
N VAL A 112 -1.57 -12.63 18.96
CA VAL A 112 -2.06 -11.41 18.29
C VAL A 112 -1.70 -10.14 19.07
N ASP A 113 -1.83 -10.15 20.39
CA ASP A 113 -1.49 -8.99 21.24
C ASP A 113 0.01 -8.64 21.17
N ILE A 114 0.88 -9.67 21.16
CA ILE A 114 2.33 -9.46 21.03
C ILE A 114 2.66 -8.96 19.63
N ALA A 115 2.05 -9.53 18.59
CA ALA A 115 2.25 -9.10 17.21
C ALA A 115 1.87 -7.62 17.04
N TRP A 116 0.71 -7.20 17.54
CA TRP A 116 0.28 -5.80 17.47
C TRP A 116 1.21 -4.87 18.25
N LYS A 117 1.75 -5.31 19.39
CA LYS A 117 2.77 -4.54 20.12
C LYS A 117 4.06 -4.37 19.31
N ILE A 118 4.55 -5.44 18.66
CA ILE A 118 5.74 -5.36 17.79
C ILE A 118 5.49 -4.36 16.66
N VAL A 119 4.32 -4.41 16.02
CA VAL A 119 3.94 -3.46 14.96
C VAL A 119 3.87 -2.03 15.47
N PHE A 120 3.30 -1.82 16.66
CA PHE A 120 3.26 -0.50 17.31
C PHE A 120 4.66 0.04 17.60
N ASP A 121 5.57 -0.83 18.06
CA ASP A 121 6.96 -0.46 18.36
C ASP A 121 7.72 -0.10 17.07
N ILE A 122 7.53 -0.86 15.97
CA ILE A 122 8.07 -0.51 14.64
C ILE A 122 7.54 0.84 14.18
N TYR A 123 6.22 1.03 14.26
CA TYR A 123 5.57 2.28 13.89
C TYR A 123 6.13 3.47 14.69
N SER A 124 6.20 3.35 16.01
CA SER A 124 6.60 4.45 16.88
C SER A 124 8.10 4.77 16.77
N SER A 125 8.95 3.74 16.73
CA SER A 125 10.41 3.91 16.85
C SER A 125 11.11 4.19 15.53
N ALA A 126 10.71 3.51 14.45
CA ALA A 126 11.36 3.64 13.15
C ALA A 126 10.56 4.56 12.23
N ILE A 127 9.25 4.34 12.12
CA ILE A 127 8.48 5.00 11.06
C ILE A 127 8.07 6.43 11.44
N LEU A 128 7.41 6.61 12.59
CA LEU A 128 6.90 7.92 13.02
C LEU A 128 8.03 8.85 13.42
N ARG A 129 8.98 8.37 14.22
CA ARG A 129 10.12 9.16 14.69
C ARG A 129 10.94 9.71 13.53
N ASP A 130 11.30 8.86 12.57
CA ASP A 130 12.11 9.29 11.42
C ASP A 130 11.33 10.27 10.55
N THR A 131 10.02 10.05 10.37
CA THR A 131 9.13 10.99 9.66
C THR A 131 9.12 12.36 10.33
N VAL A 132 8.94 12.41 11.64
CA VAL A 132 8.91 13.66 12.43
C VAL A 132 10.23 14.41 12.31
N GLN A 133 11.36 13.71 12.49
CA GLN A 133 12.69 14.30 12.44
C GLN A 133 13.03 14.82 11.04
N ARG A 134 12.83 14.00 9.99
CA ARG A 134 13.16 14.35 8.60
C ARG A 134 12.31 15.50 8.07
N GLN A 135 11.01 15.49 8.36
CA GLN A 135 10.07 16.54 7.91
C GLN A 135 10.03 17.74 8.87
N LYS A 136 10.82 17.73 9.95
CA LYS A 136 10.89 18.80 10.97
C LYS A 136 9.52 19.16 11.54
N ILE A 137 8.70 18.14 11.80
CA ILE A 137 7.34 18.31 12.32
C ILE A 137 7.43 18.79 13.77
N ARG A 138 6.85 19.95 14.05
CA ARG A 138 6.86 20.55 15.39
C ARG A 138 5.75 20.02 16.28
N ASP A 139 4.59 19.75 15.71
CA ASP A 139 3.39 19.34 16.43
C ASP A 139 3.10 17.85 16.19
N VAL A 140 3.78 17.01 16.97
CA VAL A 140 3.71 15.55 16.85
C VAL A 140 2.33 15.03 17.28
N GLU A 141 1.74 15.61 18.32
CA GLU A 141 0.41 15.21 18.79
C GLU A 141 -0.65 15.43 17.69
N LEU A 142 -0.57 16.55 16.96
CA LEU A 142 -1.48 16.79 15.85
C LEU A 142 -1.26 15.80 14.70
N LEU A 143 -0.01 15.49 14.35
CA LEU A 143 0.32 14.47 13.36
C LEU A 143 -0.30 13.13 13.74
N GLU A 144 -0.14 12.67 14.98
CA GLU A 144 -0.71 11.41 15.46
C GLU A 144 -2.24 11.37 15.36
N ARG A 145 -2.91 12.49 15.66
CA ARG A 145 -4.36 12.60 15.47
C ARG A 145 -4.75 12.53 13.99
N VAL A 146 -3.96 13.14 13.10
CA VAL A 146 -4.19 13.05 11.65
C VAL A 146 -3.99 11.61 11.16
N VAL A 147 -2.97 10.89 11.64
CA VAL A 147 -2.78 9.47 11.36
C VAL A 147 -4.03 8.67 11.76
N LYS A 148 -4.49 8.83 12.99
CA LYS A 148 -5.71 8.14 13.48
C LYS A 148 -6.94 8.49 12.65
N PHE A 149 -7.09 9.74 12.21
CA PHE A 149 -8.19 10.14 11.34
C PHE A 149 -8.12 9.43 9.98
N VAL A 150 -6.94 9.41 9.34
CA VAL A 150 -6.75 8.75 8.04
C VAL A 150 -7.01 7.25 8.16
N PHE A 151 -6.54 6.63 9.24
CA PHE A 151 -6.73 5.20 9.48
C PHE A 151 -8.20 4.85 9.72
N ASP A 152 -8.94 5.65 10.50
CA ASP A 152 -10.39 5.43 10.74
C ASP A 152 -11.23 5.64 9.47
N ASN A 153 -10.70 6.35 8.46
CA ASN A 153 -11.34 6.63 7.17
C ASN A 153 -10.62 5.95 6.00
N ILE A 154 -9.93 4.83 6.26
CA ILE A 154 -9.24 4.07 5.23
C ILE A 154 -10.17 3.70 4.08
N GLY A 155 -9.71 3.90 2.83
CA GLY A 155 -10.51 3.61 1.63
C GLY A 155 -11.68 4.57 1.40
N SER A 156 -11.92 5.53 2.28
CA SER A 156 -12.97 6.54 2.09
C SER A 156 -12.46 7.73 1.28
N SER A 157 -13.37 8.40 0.55
CA SER A 157 -13.06 9.65 -0.15
C SER A 157 -12.57 10.71 0.83
N PHE A 158 -11.37 11.22 0.61
CA PHE A 158 -10.71 12.18 1.48
C PHE A 158 -10.99 13.63 1.09
N SER A 159 -11.17 14.47 2.10
CA SER A 159 -11.28 15.92 1.96
C SER A 159 -10.47 16.56 3.08
N ALA A 160 -9.41 17.29 2.73
CA ALA A 160 -8.61 18.04 3.71
C ALA A 160 -9.46 19.03 4.52
N LYS A 161 -10.55 19.54 3.91
CA LYS A 161 -11.55 20.36 4.59
C LYS A 161 -12.28 19.57 5.68
N ASN A 162 -12.69 18.33 5.41
CA ASN A 162 -13.35 17.49 6.42
C ASN A 162 -12.42 17.21 7.60
N VAL A 163 -11.13 17.02 7.34
CA VAL A 163 -10.12 16.90 8.42
C VAL A 163 -10.06 18.18 9.23
N ALA A 164 -9.85 19.33 8.58
CA ALA A 164 -9.77 20.61 9.27
C ALA A 164 -11.03 20.93 10.09
N ASP A 165 -12.21 20.62 9.55
CA ASP A 165 -13.51 20.80 10.22
C ASP A 165 -13.67 19.85 11.41
N TYR A 166 -13.23 18.59 11.30
CA TYR A 166 -13.18 17.65 12.42
C TYR A 166 -12.29 18.17 13.57
N PHE A 167 -11.08 18.63 13.26
CA PHE A 167 -10.20 19.18 14.29
C PHE A 167 -10.74 20.47 14.91
N LYS A 168 -11.37 21.32 14.09
CA LYS A 168 -12.04 22.52 14.57
C LYS A 168 -13.16 22.17 15.56
N SER A 169 -13.92 21.09 15.33
CA SER A 169 -14.94 20.62 16.28
C SER A 169 -14.34 20.08 17.58
N GLN A 170 -13.09 19.61 17.53
CA GLN A 170 -12.28 19.22 18.70
C GLN A 170 -11.54 20.42 19.33
N GLN A 171 -11.98 21.65 19.06
CA GLN A 171 -11.40 22.90 19.56
C GLN A 171 -9.93 23.13 19.17
N ARG A 172 -9.45 22.49 18.09
CA ARG A 172 -8.09 22.66 17.55
C ARG A 172 -8.15 23.15 16.11
N LYS A 173 -7.81 24.41 15.88
CA LYS A 173 -7.78 24.96 14.52
C LYS A 173 -6.54 24.48 13.78
N ILE A 174 -6.72 23.93 12.60
CA ILE A 174 -5.65 23.56 11.67
C ILE A 174 -5.95 24.13 10.29
N ASP A 175 -4.92 24.55 9.57
CA ASP A 175 -5.05 24.97 8.18
C ASP A 175 -4.92 23.77 7.23
N LEU A 176 -5.47 23.92 6.02
CA LEU A 176 -5.47 22.87 5.00
C LEU A 176 -4.04 22.49 4.56
N ASN A 177 -3.12 23.45 4.50
CA ASN A 177 -1.74 23.16 4.08
C ASN A 177 -1.04 22.29 5.12
N THR A 178 -1.30 22.52 6.42
CA THR A 178 -0.79 21.65 7.48
C THR A 178 -1.30 20.21 7.33
N VAL A 179 -2.59 20.01 7.00
CA VAL A 179 -3.14 18.67 6.70
C VAL A 179 -2.40 18.04 5.53
N TYR A 180 -2.27 18.76 4.40
CA TYR A 180 -1.57 18.25 3.22
C TYR A 180 -0.09 17.95 3.48
N ASN A 181 0.60 18.78 4.27
CA ASN A 181 2.00 18.56 4.66
C ASN A 181 2.16 17.27 5.47
N TYR A 182 1.23 16.97 6.38
CA TYR A 182 1.23 15.72 7.12
C TYR A 182 0.93 14.52 6.23
N LEU A 183 -0.09 14.58 5.37
CA LEU A 183 -0.36 13.47 4.43
C LEU A 183 0.85 13.19 3.54
N HIS A 184 1.48 14.25 3.03
CA HIS A 184 2.70 14.13 2.25
C HIS A 184 3.86 13.53 3.07
N ALA A 185 4.01 13.90 4.34
CA ALA A 185 5.02 13.31 5.23
C ALA A 185 4.77 11.81 5.43
N LEU A 186 3.53 11.40 5.66
CA LEU A 186 3.12 10.01 5.83
C LEU A 186 3.33 9.19 4.54
N GLU A 187 3.01 9.76 3.38
CA GLU A 187 3.22 9.13 2.08
C GLU A 187 4.72 8.99 1.75
N SER A 188 5.53 9.99 2.13
CA SER A 188 7.00 9.94 1.95
C SER A 188 7.65 8.80 2.75
N ALA A 189 7.04 8.45 3.89
CA ALA A 189 7.48 7.38 4.78
C ALA A 189 6.78 6.02 4.53
N PHE A 190 6.03 5.90 3.43
CA PHE A 190 5.27 4.70 3.08
C PHE A 190 4.23 4.26 4.12
N ILE A 191 3.84 5.14 5.06
CA ILE A 191 2.79 4.87 6.05
C ILE A 191 1.43 4.83 5.38
N ILE A 192 1.22 5.73 4.41
CA ILE A 192 0.00 5.78 3.62
C ILE A 192 0.32 5.86 2.14
N TYR A 193 -0.68 5.53 1.33
CA TYR A 193 -0.66 5.60 -0.11
C TYR A 193 -1.88 6.35 -0.61
N ARG A 194 -1.65 7.40 -1.39
CA ARG A 194 -2.71 8.13 -2.07
C ARG A 194 -3.13 7.38 -3.34
N THR A 195 -4.43 7.18 -3.49
CA THR A 195 -5.06 6.63 -4.69
C THR A 195 -5.91 7.72 -5.36
N PRO A 196 -5.48 8.26 -6.51
CA PRO A 196 -6.24 9.29 -7.21
C PRO A 196 -7.58 8.73 -7.70
N ARG A 197 -8.58 9.61 -7.86
CA ARG A 197 -9.83 9.23 -8.54
C ARG A 197 -9.71 9.37 -10.04
N TYR A 198 -10.31 8.42 -10.76
CA TYR A 198 -10.34 8.39 -12.21
C TYR A 198 -11.78 8.34 -12.70
N ASP A 199 -12.16 9.35 -13.49
CA ASP A 199 -13.43 9.31 -14.23
C ASP A 199 -13.25 8.42 -15.45
N ILE A 200 -13.89 7.25 -15.41
CA ILE A 200 -13.76 6.23 -16.45
C ILE A 200 -14.39 6.71 -17.76
N LYS A 201 -15.50 7.45 -17.67
CA LYS A 201 -16.23 7.96 -18.83
C LYS A 201 -15.54 9.19 -19.43
N GLY A 202 -15.14 10.12 -18.58
CA GLY A 202 -14.39 11.31 -18.96
C GLY A 202 -12.93 11.05 -19.30
N ARG A 203 -12.40 9.87 -18.95
CA ARG A 203 -11.00 9.45 -19.10
C ARG A 203 -10.01 10.46 -18.51
N VAL A 204 -10.33 10.96 -17.31
CA VAL A 204 -9.57 12.03 -16.66
C VAL A 204 -9.35 11.73 -15.18
N ILE A 205 -8.14 12.03 -14.70
CA ILE A 205 -7.82 11.99 -13.27
C ILE A 205 -8.45 13.20 -12.60
N LEU A 206 -9.28 12.94 -11.59
CA LEU A 206 -9.94 13.97 -10.80
C LEU A 206 -8.94 14.56 -9.80
N LYS A 207 -9.05 15.88 -9.58
CA LYS A 207 -8.15 16.64 -8.69
C LYS A 207 -8.53 16.58 -7.20
N THR A 208 -9.67 15.97 -6.88
CA THR A 208 -10.26 15.97 -5.54
C THR A 208 -10.79 14.59 -5.18
N PHE A 209 -11.05 14.38 -3.89
CA PHE A 209 -11.60 13.15 -3.35
C PHE A 209 -10.73 11.91 -3.61
N GLU A 210 -9.40 12.06 -3.54
CA GLU A 210 -8.53 10.88 -3.45
C GLU A 210 -8.91 9.98 -2.27
N LYS A 211 -8.56 8.71 -2.39
CA LYS A 211 -8.59 7.78 -1.26
C LYS A 211 -7.19 7.65 -0.66
N TYR A 212 -7.14 7.43 0.65
CA TYR A 212 -5.90 7.06 1.33
C TYR A 212 -6.01 5.64 1.88
N PHE A 213 -4.95 4.90 1.64
CA PHE A 213 -4.74 3.54 2.11
C PHE A 213 -3.49 3.48 2.97
N VAL A 214 -3.36 2.45 3.80
CA VAL A 214 -2.25 2.26 4.73
C VAL A 214 -1.24 1.30 4.12
N GLY A 215 0.06 1.61 4.27
CA GLY A 215 1.13 0.83 3.66
C GLY A 215 1.26 -0.61 4.17
N GLU A 216 0.70 -0.87 5.35
CA GLU A 216 0.60 -2.17 5.99
C GLU A 216 -0.61 -2.18 6.93
N HIS A 217 -1.59 -3.06 6.70
CA HIS A 217 -2.87 -2.99 7.40
C HIS A 217 -2.78 -3.32 8.89
N SER A 218 -1.77 -4.08 9.33
CA SER A 218 -1.56 -4.35 10.76
C SER A 218 -1.25 -3.10 11.58
N LEU A 219 -0.80 -2.00 10.94
CA LEU A 219 -0.65 -0.69 11.60
C LEU A 219 -1.99 -0.18 12.17
N ILE A 220 -3.11 -0.46 11.51
CA ILE A 220 -4.45 -0.07 12.01
C ILE A 220 -4.74 -0.79 13.31
N TYR A 221 -4.54 -2.11 13.36
CA TYR A 221 -4.80 -2.88 14.57
C TYR A 221 -3.88 -2.46 15.71
N ALA A 222 -2.60 -2.22 15.43
CA ALA A 222 -1.64 -1.77 16.42
C ALA A 222 -1.99 -0.41 17.05
N LEU A 223 -2.56 0.52 16.26
CA LEU A 223 -2.86 1.89 16.70
C LEU A 223 -4.29 2.09 17.21
N MET A 224 -5.23 1.29 16.74
CA MET A 224 -6.67 1.51 16.95
C MET A 224 -7.41 0.31 17.56
N GLY A 225 -6.74 -0.85 17.65
CA GLY A 225 -7.34 -2.12 18.00
C GLY A 225 -8.23 -2.68 16.89
N TYR A 226 -8.81 -3.86 17.14
CA TYR A 226 -9.81 -4.43 16.23
C TYR A 226 -11.13 -3.65 16.30
N ARG A 227 -11.63 -3.26 15.12
CA ARG A 227 -12.94 -2.63 14.96
C ARG A 227 -13.63 -3.25 13.75
N GLY A 228 -14.65 -4.06 13.98
CA GLY A 228 -15.35 -4.79 12.91
C GLY A 228 -15.86 -3.89 11.77
N ARG A 229 -16.24 -2.64 12.08
CA ARG A 229 -16.67 -1.65 11.07
C ARG A 229 -15.62 -1.30 10.02
N MET A 230 -14.34 -1.56 10.28
CA MET A 230 -13.22 -1.23 9.39
C MET A 230 -12.90 -2.35 8.39
N ILE A 231 -13.58 -3.50 8.46
CA ILE A 231 -13.26 -4.68 7.66
C ILE A 231 -13.26 -4.38 6.16
N SER A 232 -14.26 -3.65 5.64
CA SER A 232 -14.34 -3.32 4.22
C SER A 232 -13.11 -2.54 3.75
N GLY A 233 -12.73 -1.49 4.48
CA GLY A 233 -11.56 -0.68 4.14
C GLY A 233 -10.22 -1.43 4.29
N LEU A 234 -10.13 -2.42 5.19
CA LEU A 234 -8.96 -3.30 5.30
C LEU A 234 -8.85 -4.27 4.13
N LEU A 235 -9.97 -4.83 3.66
CA LEU A 235 -9.99 -5.69 2.46
C LEU A 235 -9.60 -4.87 1.22
N GLU A 236 -10.18 -3.69 1.04
CA GLU A 236 -9.80 -2.75 -0.02
C GLU A 236 -8.29 -2.42 0.05
N ASN A 237 -7.76 -2.20 1.25
CA ASN A 237 -6.34 -1.91 1.45
C ASN A 237 -5.43 -3.05 0.96
N ILE A 238 -5.75 -4.28 1.35
CA ILE A 238 -4.98 -5.47 0.97
C ILE A 238 -5.01 -5.65 -0.55
N VAL A 239 -6.19 -5.50 -1.19
CA VAL A 239 -6.33 -5.57 -2.65
C VAL A 239 -5.51 -4.47 -3.32
N MET A 240 -5.60 -3.22 -2.84
CA MET A 240 -4.83 -2.09 -3.38
C MET A 240 -3.32 -2.33 -3.29
N LEU A 241 -2.82 -2.82 -2.15
CA LEU A 241 -1.40 -3.14 -1.97
C LEU A 241 -0.96 -4.24 -2.95
N GLU A 242 -1.78 -5.27 -3.16
CA GLU A 242 -1.47 -6.35 -4.10
C GLU A 242 -1.44 -5.86 -5.56
N LEU A 243 -2.42 -5.06 -5.98
CA LEU A 243 -2.44 -4.43 -7.30
C LEU A 243 -1.16 -3.61 -7.54
N ARG A 244 -0.75 -2.80 -6.57
CA ARG A 244 0.47 -2.00 -6.69
C ARG A 244 1.74 -2.85 -6.68
N ARG A 245 1.80 -3.90 -5.85
CA ARG A 245 2.92 -4.85 -5.81
C ARG A 245 3.16 -5.52 -7.17
N ARG A 246 2.07 -5.81 -7.89
CA ARG A 246 2.12 -6.38 -9.25
C ARG A 246 2.45 -5.36 -10.33
N GLY A 247 2.65 -4.10 -9.99
CA GLY A 247 3.08 -3.05 -10.91
C GLY A 247 1.94 -2.25 -11.55
N TYR A 248 0.68 -2.45 -11.13
CA TYR A 248 -0.43 -1.65 -11.61
C TYR A 248 -0.40 -0.23 -11.06
N LYS A 249 -0.75 0.75 -11.90
CA LYS A 249 -1.22 2.06 -11.47
C LYS A 249 -2.67 1.91 -11.03
N VAL A 250 -2.95 2.25 -9.77
CA VAL A 250 -4.27 2.04 -9.17
C VAL A 250 -4.98 3.36 -8.99
N PHE A 251 -6.27 3.39 -9.37
CA PHE A 251 -7.15 4.54 -9.24
C PHE A 251 -8.47 4.12 -8.60
N ALA A 252 -9.11 5.03 -7.87
CA ALA A 252 -10.51 4.86 -7.45
C ALA A 252 -11.43 5.27 -8.61
N GLY A 253 -12.21 4.34 -9.13
CA GLY A 253 -13.03 4.53 -10.31
C GLY A 253 -14.30 5.32 -10.03
N LYS A 254 -14.62 6.28 -10.90
CA LYS A 254 -15.93 6.92 -10.99
C LYS A 254 -16.56 6.56 -12.32
N PHE A 255 -17.76 6.00 -12.29
CA PHE A 255 -18.58 5.75 -13.48
C PHE A 255 -19.97 6.35 -13.25
N ASP A 256 -20.26 7.47 -13.93
CA ASP A 256 -21.42 8.32 -13.64
C ASP A 256 -21.48 8.67 -12.13
N ASP A 257 -22.52 8.28 -11.42
CA ASP A 257 -22.67 8.51 -9.97
C ASP A 257 -22.23 7.30 -9.12
N ARG A 258 -21.74 6.24 -9.75
CA ARG A 258 -21.29 5.02 -9.08
C ARG A 258 -19.78 4.98 -8.95
N GLU A 259 -19.34 4.25 -7.94
CA GLU A 259 -17.93 4.01 -7.66
C GLU A 259 -17.55 2.59 -8.08
N ILE A 260 -16.34 2.44 -8.60
CA ILE A 260 -15.65 1.16 -8.74
C ILE A 260 -14.41 1.27 -7.87
N ASP A 261 -14.23 0.38 -6.89
CA ASP A 261 -13.19 0.56 -5.87
C ASP A 261 -11.81 0.74 -6.48
N PHE A 262 -11.47 -0.09 -7.48
CA PHE A 262 -10.22 0.02 -8.21
C PHE A 262 -10.36 -0.10 -9.72
N VAL A 263 -9.73 0.83 -10.41
CA VAL A 263 -9.30 0.72 -11.81
C VAL A 263 -7.79 0.57 -11.78
N ALA A 264 -7.29 -0.57 -12.25
CA ALA A 264 -5.86 -0.86 -12.24
C ALA A 264 -5.34 -0.98 -13.68
N GLU A 265 -4.30 -0.21 -14.00
CA GLU A 265 -3.71 -0.12 -15.35
C GLU A 265 -2.21 -0.44 -15.32
N MET A 266 -1.78 -1.37 -16.18
CA MET A 266 -0.37 -1.72 -16.38
C MET A 266 -0.10 -1.93 -17.87
N LYS A 267 0.59 -0.99 -18.51
CA LYS A 267 0.85 -0.99 -19.97
C LYS A 267 -0.47 -1.12 -20.75
N ASP A 268 -0.69 -2.24 -21.44
CA ASP A 268 -1.89 -2.53 -22.23
C ASP A 268 -2.95 -3.32 -21.43
N GLU A 269 -2.65 -3.69 -20.19
CA GLU A 269 -3.58 -4.36 -19.29
C GLU A 269 -4.35 -3.33 -18.46
N LYS A 270 -5.64 -3.57 -18.36
CA LYS A 270 -6.54 -2.83 -17.49
C LYS A 270 -7.53 -3.79 -16.88
N ILE A 271 -7.80 -3.64 -15.60
CA ILE A 271 -8.81 -4.42 -14.87
C ILE A 271 -9.64 -3.50 -13.97
N TYR A 272 -10.83 -3.99 -13.62
CA TYR A 272 -11.73 -3.37 -12.67
C TYR A 272 -11.97 -4.31 -11.50
N VAL A 273 -11.87 -3.79 -10.28
CA VAL A 273 -12.03 -4.59 -9.06
C VAL A 273 -13.00 -3.88 -8.12
N GLN A 274 -14.00 -4.61 -7.68
CA GLN A 274 -14.89 -4.25 -6.59
C GLN A 274 -14.60 -5.17 -5.39
N VAL A 275 -14.58 -4.63 -4.18
CA VAL A 275 -14.23 -5.36 -2.95
C VAL A 275 -15.38 -5.27 -1.96
N CYS A 276 -15.82 -6.41 -1.44
CA CYS A 276 -16.91 -6.44 -0.47
C CYS A 276 -16.68 -7.48 0.61
N TYR A 277 -17.17 -7.22 1.84
CA TYR A 277 -17.05 -8.19 2.91
C TYR A 277 -17.88 -9.45 2.61
N LEU A 278 -19.21 -9.33 2.52
CA LEU A 278 -20.12 -10.44 2.24
C LEU A 278 -21.17 -10.02 1.21
N MET A 279 -21.64 -10.98 0.40
CA MET A 279 -22.67 -10.76 -0.64
C MET A 279 -23.96 -11.53 -0.33
N THR A 280 -24.52 -11.32 0.85
CA THR A 280 -25.67 -12.11 1.34
C THR A 280 -27.02 -11.63 0.85
N GLU A 281 -27.17 -10.34 0.52
CA GLU A 281 -28.45 -9.73 0.15
C GLU A 281 -28.43 -9.27 -1.31
N GLN A 282 -29.56 -9.39 -2.01
CA GLN A 282 -29.68 -8.96 -3.40
C GLN A 282 -29.28 -7.49 -3.61
N ASN A 283 -29.63 -6.60 -2.67
CA ASN A 283 -29.24 -5.20 -2.71
C ASN A 283 -27.71 -5.01 -2.69
N THR A 284 -27.00 -5.85 -1.93
CA THR A 284 -25.53 -5.82 -1.90
C THR A 284 -24.97 -6.33 -3.22
N ILE A 285 -25.47 -7.45 -3.72
CA ILE A 285 -25.07 -8.02 -5.02
C ILE A 285 -25.24 -6.99 -6.15
N ASP A 286 -26.41 -6.35 -6.24
CA ASP A 286 -26.70 -5.34 -7.26
C ASP A 286 -25.80 -4.10 -7.14
N ARG A 287 -25.44 -3.74 -5.90
CA ARG A 287 -24.52 -2.62 -5.63
C ARG A 287 -23.09 -2.93 -6.05
N GLU A 288 -22.60 -4.14 -5.78
CA GLU A 288 -21.21 -4.51 -6.11
C GLU A 288 -21.05 -4.85 -7.60
N LEU A 289 -22.03 -5.48 -8.25
CA LEU A 289 -21.96 -5.83 -9.68
C LEU A 289 -22.34 -4.68 -10.60
N GLY A 290 -23.33 -3.87 -10.21
CA GLY A 290 -23.92 -2.86 -11.08
C GLY A 290 -22.93 -1.84 -11.70
N PRO A 291 -21.98 -1.28 -10.93
CA PRO A 291 -20.94 -0.41 -11.48
C PRO A 291 -20.10 -1.11 -12.56
N LEU A 292 -19.69 -2.36 -12.31
CA LEU A 292 -18.88 -3.16 -13.24
C LEU A 292 -19.65 -3.52 -14.52
N LEU A 293 -20.92 -3.91 -14.41
CA LEU A 293 -21.81 -4.20 -15.54
C LEU A 293 -22.05 -2.97 -16.44
N SER A 294 -21.95 -1.77 -15.88
CA SER A 294 -22.13 -0.52 -16.63
C SER A 294 -20.93 -0.19 -17.52
N VAL A 295 -19.75 -0.78 -17.27
CA VAL A 295 -18.54 -0.58 -18.05
C VAL A 295 -18.55 -1.49 -19.28
N ARG A 296 -18.80 -0.90 -20.46
CA ARG A 296 -19.00 -1.62 -21.74
C ARG A 296 -17.71 -1.96 -22.51
N ASP A 297 -16.60 -2.16 -21.81
CA ASP A 297 -15.36 -2.66 -22.41
C ASP A 297 -15.15 -4.15 -22.12
N ASN A 298 -14.13 -4.73 -22.75
CA ASN A 298 -13.79 -6.16 -22.61
C ASN A 298 -12.65 -6.41 -21.61
N HIS A 299 -12.29 -5.42 -20.81
CA HIS A 299 -11.27 -5.59 -19.78
C HIS A 299 -11.79 -6.47 -18.64
N PRO A 300 -10.94 -7.31 -18.02
CA PRO A 300 -11.34 -8.16 -16.90
C PRO A 300 -11.98 -7.38 -15.74
N LYS A 301 -13.01 -7.98 -15.15
CA LYS A 301 -13.79 -7.41 -14.05
C LYS A 301 -13.89 -8.42 -12.92
N TYR A 302 -13.63 -7.96 -11.70
CA TYR A 302 -13.55 -8.79 -10.52
C TYR A 302 -14.42 -8.25 -9.40
N VAL A 303 -15.15 -9.14 -8.73
CA VAL A 303 -15.66 -8.90 -7.38
C VAL A 303 -14.84 -9.78 -6.44
N VAL A 304 -14.25 -9.15 -5.43
CA VAL A 304 -13.36 -9.78 -4.46
C VAL A 304 -14.03 -9.78 -3.10
N THR A 305 -14.29 -10.96 -2.54
CA THR A 305 -15.13 -11.10 -1.34
C THR A 305 -14.55 -12.03 -0.27
N MET A 306 -15.04 -11.95 0.97
CA MET A 306 -14.78 -12.95 2.02
C MET A 306 -15.79 -14.10 1.99
N ASP A 307 -16.76 -14.08 1.08
CA ASP A 307 -17.78 -15.13 0.97
C ASP A 307 -17.22 -16.36 0.24
N GLU A 308 -17.12 -17.49 0.94
CA GLU A 308 -16.62 -18.76 0.39
C GLU A 308 -17.60 -19.43 -0.57
N ALA A 309 -18.89 -19.08 -0.51
CA ALA A 309 -19.92 -19.71 -1.35
C ALA A 309 -19.93 -19.17 -2.79
N TRP A 310 -19.24 -18.06 -3.05
CA TRP A 310 -19.23 -17.39 -4.35
C TRP A 310 -17.90 -17.62 -5.08
N ASN A 311 -17.91 -18.60 -5.97
CA ASN A 311 -16.90 -18.74 -7.03
C ASN A 311 -17.64 -18.91 -8.35
N ASP A 312 -18.07 -17.77 -8.90
CA ASP A 312 -19.01 -17.71 -10.02
C ASP A 312 -18.56 -16.69 -11.08
N ASN A 313 -19.14 -16.79 -12.27
CA ASN A 313 -19.01 -15.82 -13.33
C ASN A 313 -20.39 -15.24 -13.67
N ILE A 314 -20.57 -13.97 -13.34
CA ILE A 314 -21.83 -13.26 -13.56
C ILE A 314 -21.64 -12.27 -14.69
N GLU A 315 -22.17 -12.59 -15.87
CA GLU A 315 -22.10 -11.73 -17.07
C GLU A 315 -20.67 -11.27 -17.43
N GLY A 316 -19.68 -12.14 -17.23
CA GLY A 316 -18.26 -11.86 -17.49
C GLY A 316 -17.49 -11.27 -16.31
N ILE A 317 -18.16 -11.01 -15.18
CA ILE A 317 -17.53 -10.58 -13.92
C ILE A 317 -17.17 -11.82 -13.12
N ARG A 318 -15.88 -11.96 -12.76
CA ARG A 318 -15.38 -13.06 -11.95
C ARG A 318 -15.54 -12.73 -10.47
N VAL A 319 -16.30 -13.52 -9.74
CA VAL A 319 -16.44 -13.39 -8.29
C VAL A 319 -15.47 -14.37 -7.63
N LEU A 320 -14.58 -13.86 -6.79
CA LEU A 320 -13.52 -14.65 -6.16
C LEU A 320 -13.45 -14.36 -4.67
N HIS A 321 -13.16 -15.40 -3.88
CA HIS A 321 -12.69 -15.19 -2.52
C HIS A 321 -11.35 -14.42 -2.56
N ILE A 322 -11.16 -13.47 -1.64
CA ILE A 322 -9.99 -12.58 -1.62
C ILE A 322 -8.67 -13.35 -1.57
N ALA A 323 -8.62 -14.44 -0.82
CA ALA A 323 -7.44 -15.27 -0.74
C ALA A 323 -7.06 -15.86 -2.11
N ASP A 324 -8.04 -16.26 -2.92
CA ASP A 324 -7.80 -16.80 -4.26
C ASP A 324 -7.36 -15.69 -5.22
N PHE A 325 -8.02 -14.53 -5.16
CA PHE A 325 -7.63 -13.34 -5.95
C PHE A 325 -6.17 -12.96 -5.71
N LEU A 326 -5.73 -12.93 -4.44
CA LEU A 326 -4.35 -12.59 -4.06
C LEU A 326 -3.32 -13.63 -4.52
N LEU A 327 -3.74 -14.87 -4.80
CA LEU A 327 -2.87 -15.97 -5.25
C LEU A 327 -2.88 -16.19 -6.76
N MET A 328 -3.70 -15.47 -7.51
CA MET A 328 -3.72 -15.57 -8.99
C MET A 328 -2.33 -15.24 -9.55
N GLU A 329 -1.84 -16.00 -10.53
CA GLU A 329 -0.57 -15.68 -11.20
C GLU A 329 -0.65 -14.41 -12.05
N LYS A 330 -1.82 -14.16 -12.66
CA LYS A 330 -2.14 -13.01 -13.52
C LYS A 330 -3.61 -12.64 -13.36
N PHE A 331 -3.93 -11.37 -13.58
CA PHE A 331 -5.31 -10.88 -13.61
C PHE A 331 -5.89 -10.86 -15.02
#